data_AF-A0A849HX82-F1
#
_entry.id   AF-A0A849HX82-F1
#
_cell.length_a   1.000
_cell.length_b   1.000
_cell.length_c   1.000
_cell.angle_alpha   90.00
_cell.angle_beta   90.00
_cell.angle_gamma   90.00
#
_symmetry.space_group_name_H-M   'P 1'
#
loop_
_entity.id
_entity.type
_entity.pdbx_description
1 polymer ?
#
loop_
_entity_poly.entity_id
_entity_poly.type
_entity_poly.pdbx_seq_one_letter_code
_entity_poly.pdbx_strand_id
1 'polypeptide(L)'
;MLLKFRVETRKIKQPRIVVLRLSQDETGKPLERSLGSFNSKRSYQHIIEQLTEAERYEFDNYVATLAFSKTLFNTEADKVDRFIIKAAPDFKEALFAIWEEAKQWGITFTPEHEMLIGLLEKAKAVEQELSILTQGHFSALQKYGINIHQPAQDKENSTESEILFVTALKTARTGDRLAELFNEIASQKYGKSPKFKPHHFDFFINAKGKSTPPSFPKWYYTVAIDVLLELGIAPETLIPPELITIHWLRLNKQADILKTAALFDSVFPALRHNTRCHRLITREHMNSDIERMAKGKKYLSPAKAFEKWLEESIALKSSPRLETVISTFNRAFPALADNPFFMKLIASNLEKDSRTQGEES
;
A
#
# COMPACT_ATOMS: atom_id res chain seq x y z
N MET A 1 -6.14 28.84 -7.09
CA MET A 1 -6.31 27.51 -7.71
C MET A 1 -7.79 27.18 -7.67
N LEU A 2 -8.48 27.22 -8.82
CA LEU A 2 -9.88 26.81 -8.90
C LEU A 2 -9.96 25.32 -8.57
N LEU A 3 -10.83 24.93 -7.63
CA LEU A 3 -11.18 23.52 -7.45
C LEU A 3 -11.62 22.99 -8.82
N LYS A 4 -10.91 22.00 -9.35
CA LYS A 4 -11.23 21.45 -10.68
C LYS A 4 -12.40 20.47 -10.62
N PHE A 5 -12.81 20.07 -9.40
CA PHE A 5 -14.02 19.28 -9.15
C PHE A 5 -14.90 19.87 -8.08
N ARG A 6 -16.21 19.72 -8.28
CA ARG A 6 -17.19 19.79 -7.23
C ARG A 6 -17.73 18.39 -6.99
N VAL A 7 -17.73 17.99 -5.73
CA VAL A 7 -18.32 16.73 -5.29
C VAL A 7 -19.59 17.05 -4.51
N GLU A 8 -20.72 16.54 -5.00
CA GLU A 8 -22.02 16.75 -4.37
C GLU A 8 -22.65 15.45 -3.94
N THR A 9 -23.26 15.45 -2.75
CA THR A 9 -24.12 14.33 -2.35
C THR A 9 -25.56 14.64 -2.69
N ARG A 10 -26.12 13.89 -3.64
CA ARG A 10 -27.56 13.95 -3.96
C ARG A 10 -28.33 12.99 -3.08
N LYS A 11 -29.21 13.54 -2.23
CA LYS A 11 -30.15 12.78 -1.40
C LYS A 11 -31.33 12.28 -2.24
N ILE A 12 -31.09 11.26 -3.07
CA ILE A 12 -32.14 10.43 -3.69
C ILE A 12 -32.34 9.15 -2.85
N LYS A 13 -33.21 8.20 -3.26
CA LYS A 13 -33.47 6.93 -2.54
C LYS A 13 -32.19 6.18 -2.09
N GLN A 14 -31.05 6.42 -2.74
CA GLN A 14 -29.71 6.07 -2.26
C GLN A 14 -28.78 7.28 -2.43
N PRO A 15 -28.10 7.77 -1.38
CA PRO A 15 -27.13 8.87 -1.52
C PRO A 15 -26.10 8.54 -2.61
N ARG A 16 -25.85 9.51 -3.50
CA ARG A 16 -24.84 9.40 -4.55
C ARG A 16 -23.90 10.57 -4.49
N ILE A 17 -22.64 10.26 -4.70
CA ILE A 17 -21.56 11.23 -4.86
C ILE A 17 -21.44 11.51 -6.35
N VAL A 18 -21.70 12.75 -6.74
CA VAL A 18 -21.59 13.21 -8.14
C VAL A 18 -20.27 13.96 -8.28
N VAL A 19 -19.49 13.61 -9.31
CA VAL A 19 -18.22 14.26 -9.61
C VAL A 19 -18.41 15.16 -10.82
N LEU A 20 -18.24 16.46 -10.62
CA LEU A 20 -18.39 17.49 -11.66
C LEU A 20 -17.03 18.09 -11.94
N ARG A 21 -16.57 18.08 -13.19
CA ARG A 21 -15.42 18.88 -13.64
C ARG A 21 -15.85 20.33 -13.83
N LEU A 22 -15.11 21.26 -13.24
CA LEU A 22 -15.30 22.69 -13.39
C LEU A 22 -14.33 23.21 -14.46
N SER A 23 -14.88 23.81 -15.52
CA SER A 23 -14.13 24.50 -16.57
C SER A 23 -14.69 25.91 -16.79
N GLN A 24 -14.07 26.69 -17.68
CA GLN A 24 -14.62 27.96 -18.14
C GLN A 24 -14.98 27.86 -19.62
N ASP A 25 -16.06 28.52 -20.04
CA ASP A 25 -16.35 28.72 -21.46
C ASP A 25 -15.46 29.82 -22.05
N GLU A 26 -15.55 30.04 -23.36
CA GLU A 26 -14.81 31.09 -24.09
C GLU A 26 -15.12 32.51 -23.57
N THR A 27 -16.20 32.67 -22.80
CA THR A 27 -16.63 33.94 -22.18
C THR A 27 -16.24 34.06 -20.71
N GLY A 28 -15.52 33.07 -20.16
CA GLY A 28 -15.07 33.04 -18.76
C GLY A 28 -16.13 32.58 -17.75
N LYS A 29 -17.31 32.15 -18.19
CA LYS A 29 -18.36 31.63 -17.28
C LYS A 29 -18.05 30.19 -16.86
N PRO A 30 -18.37 29.81 -15.61
CA PRO A 30 -18.15 28.46 -15.13
C PRO A 30 -19.06 27.46 -15.88
N LEU A 31 -18.43 26.43 -16.43
CA LEU A 31 -19.05 25.26 -17.04
C LEU A 31 -18.87 24.06 -16.11
N GLU A 32 -19.96 23.35 -15.86
CA GLU A 32 -19.94 22.11 -15.08
C GLU A 32 -20.19 20.91 -16.00
N ARG A 33 -19.22 19.99 -16.06
CA ARG A 33 -19.37 18.72 -16.79
C ARG A 33 -19.41 17.56 -15.81
N SER A 34 -20.50 16.80 -15.82
CA SER A 34 -20.58 15.55 -15.04
C SER A 34 -19.61 14.52 -15.58
N LEU A 35 -18.72 14.00 -14.72
CA LEU A 35 -17.83 12.89 -15.02
C LEU A 35 -18.44 11.54 -14.61
N GLY A 36 -19.44 11.56 -13.74
CA GLY A 36 -20.14 10.37 -13.27
C GLY A 36 -20.67 10.51 -11.86
N SER A 37 -21.16 9.39 -11.32
CA SER A 37 -21.57 9.31 -9.91
C SER A 37 -21.34 7.92 -9.35
N PHE A 38 -21.00 7.85 -8.07
CA PHE A 38 -20.72 6.60 -7.38
C PHE A 38 -21.36 6.56 -5.97
N ASN A 39 -21.39 5.37 -5.39
CA ASN A 39 -21.80 5.11 -4.01
C ASN A 39 -21.23 3.78 -3.53
N SER A 40 -21.61 3.31 -2.34
CA SER A 40 -21.13 2.04 -1.76
C SER A 40 -21.40 0.79 -2.61
N LYS A 41 -22.29 0.86 -3.62
CA LYS A 41 -22.64 -0.26 -4.51
C LYS A 41 -22.15 -0.09 -5.94
N ARG A 42 -21.60 1.07 -6.31
CA ARG A 42 -21.15 1.39 -7.67
C ARG A 42 -19.70 1.82 -7.67
N SER A 43 -18.89 1.16 -8.49
CA SER A 43 -17.49 1.52 -8.70
C SER A 43 -17.35 2.92 -9.31
N TYR A 44 -16.31 3.64 -8.88
CA TYR A 44 -15.90 4.93 -9.43
C TYR A 44 -14.79 4.80 -10.50
N GLN A 45 -14.46 3.58 -10.95
CA GLN A 45 -13.40 3.35 -11.94
C GLN A 45 -13.60 4.13 -13.24
N HIS A 46 -14.84 4.17 -13.74
CA HIS A 46 -15.24 4.95 -14.92
C HIS A 46 -14.98 6.47 -14.77
N ILE A 47 -14.93 6.99 -13.54
CA ILE A 47 -14.60 8.39 -13.26
C ILE A 47 -13.08 8.56 -13.37
N ILE A 48 -12.31 7.68 -12.73
CA ILE A 48 -10.83 7.72 -12.71
C ILE A 48 -10.25 7.77 -14.12
N GLU A 49 -10.78 6.97 -15.04
CA GLU A 49 -10.31 6.89 -16.43
C GLU A 49 -10.44 8.22 -17.20
N GLN A 50 -11.28 9.14 -16.72
CA GLN A 50 -11.51 10.44 -17.35
C GLN A 50 -10.68 11.57 -16.71
N LEU A 51 -10.00 11.33 -15.59
CA LEU A 51 -9.28 12.35 -14.82
C LEU A 51 -7.85 12.54 -15.34
N THR A 52 -7.38 13.79 -15.37
CA THR A 52 -5.95 14.10 -15.47
C THR A 52 -5.25 13.77 -14.15
N GLU A 53 -3.92 13.67 -14.12
CA GLU A 53 -3.19 13.30 -12.90
C GLU A 53 -3.43 14.25 -11.71
N ALA A 54 -3.46 15.57 -11.96
CA ALA A 54 -3.77 16.55 -10.91
C ALA A 54 -5.20 16.39 -10.34
N GLU A 55 -6.14 16.03 -11.21
CA GLU A 55 -7.53 15.80 -10.83
C GLU A 55 -7.69 14.48 -10.06
N ARG A 56 -6.93 13.47 -10.48
CA ARG A 56 -6.86 12.18 -9.81
C ARG A 56 -6.23 12.30 -8.42
N TYR A 57 -5.20 13.12 -8.25
CA TYR A 57 -4.64 13.41 -6.93
C TYR A 57 -5.70 13.96 -5.97
N GLU A 58 -6.51 14.94 -6.41
CA GLU A 58 -7.60 15.49 -5.58
C GLU A 58 -8.69 14.44 -5.29
N PHE A 59 -9.02 13.62 -6.30
CA PHE A 59 -10.04 12.57 -6.16
C PHE A 59 -9.61 11.44 -5.21
N ASP A 60 -8.37 10.95 -5.32
CA ASP A 60 -7.84 9.88 -4.48
C ASP A 60 -7.76 10.32 -3.01
N ASN A 61 -7.36 11.58 -2.75
CA ASN A 61 -7.42 12.18 -1.41
C ASN A 61 -8.85 12.25 -0.86
N TYR A 62 -9.81 12.70 -1.67
CA TYR A 62 -11.21 12.75 -1.26
C TYR A 62 -11.77 11.35 -0.90
N VAL A 63 -11.53 10.35 -1.75
CA VAL A 63 -11.98 8.96 -1.50
C VAL A 63 -11.34 8.39 -0.25
N ALA A 64 -10.05 8.64 -0.01
CA ALA A 64 -9.37 8.17 1.18
C ALA A 64 -9.89 8.83 2.48
N THR A 65 -10.28 10.11 2.42
CA THR A 65 -10.95 10.80 3.53
C THR A 65 -12.31 10.16 3.83
N LEU A 66 -13.12 9.84 2.82
CA LEU A 66 -14.39 9.14 3.02
C LEU A 66 -14.18 7.74 3.64
N ALA A 67 -13.18 7.00 3.17
CA ALA A 67 -12.85 5.68 3.69
C ALA A 67 -12.41 5.76 5.15
N PHE A 68 -11.59 6.76 5.51
CA PHE A 68 -11.19 7.03 6.89
C PHE A 68 -12.42 7.31 7.79
N SER A 69 -13.30 8.24 7.39
CA SER A 69 -14.50 8.60 8.16
C SER A 69 -15.46 7.42 8.33
N LYS A 70 -15.63 6.61 7.27
CA LYS A 70 -16.49 5.43 7.34
C LYS A 70 -15.90 4.33 8.22
N THR A 71 -14.60 4.09 8.14
CA THR A 71 -13.95 2.98 8.85
C THR A 71 -13.83 3.25 10.34
N LEU A 72 -13.46 4.48 10.72
CA LEU A 72 -13.14 4.81 12.12
C LEU A 72 -14.32 5.41 12.88
N PHE A 73 -15.22 6.11 12.20
CA PHE A 73 -16.34 6.83 12.82
C PHE A 73 -17.71 6.36 12.30
N ASN A 74 -17.76 5.31 11.47
CA ASN A 74 -18.98 4.80 10.84
C ASN A 74 -19.83 5.90 10.16
N THR A 75 -19.17 6.93 9.63
CA THR A 75 -19.86 8.10 9.04
C THR A 75 -20.06 7.88 7.54
N GLU A 76 -21.29 8.10 7.08
CA GLU A 76 -21.63 8.05 5.66
C GLU A 76 -21.13 9.29 4.92
N ALA A 77 -20.80 9.15 3.63
CA ALA A 77 -20.20 10.22 2.84
C ALA A 77 -21.04 11.51 2.76
N ASP A 78 -22.36 11.43 2.91
CA ASP A 78 -23.26 12.59 2.91
C ASP A 78 -23.30 13.37 4.24
N LYS A 79 -22.64 12.82 5.26
CA LYS A 79 -22.53 13.41 6.61
C LYS A 79 -21.10 13.82 6.95
N VAL A 80 -20.15 13.65 6.02
CA VAL A 80 -18.77 14.09 6.22
C VAL A 80 -18.70 15.59 5.97
N ASP A 81 -18.33 16.34 7.01
CA ASP A 81 -18.07 17.77 6.90
C ASP A 81 -16.72 18.05 6.26
N ARG A 82 -16.61 19.20 5.57
CA ARG A 82 -15.37 19.62 4.92
C ARG A 82 -14.40 20.21 5.94
N PHE A 83 -13.33 19.49 6.23
CA PHE A 83 -12.18 20.01 6.98
C PHE A 83 -11.16 20.62 6.02
N ILE A 84 -10.92 21.94 6.07
CA ILE A 84 -10.02 22.64 5.15
C ILE A 84 -8.66 22.83 5.82
N ILE A 85 -7.63 22.16 5.29
CA ILE A 85 -6.24 22.35 5.72
C ILE A 85 -5.55 23.34 4.77
N LYS A 86 -4.97 24.41 5.33
CA LYS A 86 -4.17 25.38 4.56
C LYS A 86 -2.72 24.93 4.54
N ALA A 87 -2.14 24.83 3.35
CA ALA A 87 -0.75 24.47 3.12
C ALA A 87 -0.07 25.51 2.23
N ALA A 88 1.25 25.66 2.38
CA ALA A 88 2.06 26.44 1.45
C ALA A 88 1.99 25.81 0.04
N PRO A 89 1.96 26.61 -1.05
CA PRO A 89 1.93 26.09 -2.41
C PRO A 89 3.06 25.08 -2.69
N ASP A 90 4.29 25.43 -2.35
CA ASP A 90 5.48 24.59 -2.57
C ASP A 90 5.38 23.24 -1.84
N PHE A 91 4.77 23.22 -0.66
CA PHE A 91 4.53 21.97 0.07
C PHE A 91 3.47 21.11 -0.64
N LYS A 92 2.41 21.72 -1.18
CA LYS A 92 1.39 21.00 -1.97
C LYS A 92 2.01 20.41 -3.24
N GLU A 93 2.88 21.15 -3.91
CA GLU A 93 3.59 20.68 -5.10
C GLU A 93 4.54 19.52 -4.77
N ALA A 94 5.27 19.60 -3.66
CA ALA A 94 6.11 18.50 -3.19
C ALA A 94 5.29 17.24 -2.89
N LEU A 95 4.15 17.37 -2.19
CA LEU A 95 3.26 16.23 -1.91
C LEU A 95 2.69 15.61 -3.19
N PHE A 96 2.35 16.42 -4.19
CA PHE A 96 1.90 15.94 -5.49
C PHE A 96 2.99 15.15 -6.22
N ALA A 97 4.22 15.69 -6.29
CA ALA A 97 5.35 15.00 -6.91
C ALA A 97 5.68 13.67 -6.22
N ILE A 98 5.64 13.64 -4.87
CA ILE A 98 5.84 12.39 -4.09
C ILE A 98 4.72 11.39 -4.38
N TRP A 99 3.46 11.83 -4.45
CA TRP A 99 2.32 10.97 -4.78
C TRP A 99 2.44 10.35 -6.17
N GLU A 100 2.80 11.14 -7.18
CA GLU A 100 3.00 10.64 -8.55
C GLU A 100 4.08 9.57 -8.60
N GLU A 101 5.22 9.83 -7.96
CA GLU A 101 6.33 8.88 -7.91
C GLU A 101 5.97 7.63 -7.09
N ALA A 102 5.34 7.77 -5.93
CA ALA A 102 4.91 6.66 -5.09
C ALA A 102 4.01 5.68 -5.87
N LYS A 103 3.03 6.21 -6.62
CA LYS A 103 2.12 5.42 -7.46
C LYS A 103 2.85 4.61 -8.54
N GLN A 104 3.87 5.20 -9.16
CA GLN A 104 4.72 4.54 -10.15
C GLN A 104 5.49 3.34 -9.60
N TRP A 105 5.82 3.38 -8.31
CA TRP A 105 6.46 2.30 -7.57
C TRP A 105 5.47 1.44 -6.77
N GLY A 106 4.16 1.65 -6.97
CA GLY A 106 3.08 0.94 -6.28
C GLY A 106 3.09 1.14 -4.77
N ILE A 107 3.67 2.24 -4.28
CA ILE A 107 3.63 2.64 -2.87
C ILE A 107 2.31 3.36 -2.66
N THR A 108 1.51 2.87 -1.71
CA THR A 108 0.28 3.55 -1.28
C THR A 108 0.69 4.75 -0.45
N PHE A 109 0.44 5.95 -0.98
CA PHE A 109 0.63 7.20 -0.26
C PHE A 109 -0.46 8.15 -0.72
N THR A 110 -1.35 8.52 0.19
CA THR A 110 -2.41 9.50 -0.09
C THR A 110 -2.31 10.61 0.95
N PRO A 111 -1.77 11.79 0.61
CA PRO A 111 -1.37 12.79 1.61
C PRO A 111 -2.44 13.15 2.63
N GLU A 112 -3.69 13.40 2.22
CA GLU A 112 -4.76 13.75 3.16
C GLU A 112 -5.10 12.58 4.10
N HIS A 113 -4.98 11.33 3.63
CA HIS A 113 -5.17 10.17 4.48
C HIS A 113 -4.08 10.08 5.56
N GLU A 114 -2.81 10.22 5.16
CA GLU A 114 -1.67 10.22 6.08
C GLU A 114 -1.78 11.36 7.10
N MET A 115 -2.24 12.54 6.67
CA MET A 115 -2.50 13.67 7.55
C MET A 115 -3.61 13.37 8.57
N LEU A 116 -4.72 12.76 8.14
CA LEU A 116 -5.82 12.38 9.03
C LEU A 116 -5.40 11.32 10.06
N ILE A 117 -4.64 10.31 9.63
CA ILE A 117 -4.09 9.27 10.51
C ILE A 117 -3.10 9.89 11.50
N GLY A 118 -2.19 10.74 11.03
CA GLY A 118 -1.23 11.44 11.89
C GLY A 118 -1.92 12.34 12.94
N LEU A 119 -2.96 13.07 12.53
CA LEU A 119 -3.79 13.86 13.45
C LEU A 119 -4.51 12.98 14.47
N LEU A 120 -5.07 11.84 14.05
CA LEU A 120 -5.74 10.90 14.96
C LEU A 120 -4.78 10.30 15.97
N GLU A 121 -3.61 9.84 15.55
CA GLU A 121 -2.60 9.29 16.46
C GLU A 121 -2.12 10.34 17.47
N LYS A 122 -1.93 11.59 17.02
CA LYS A 122 -1.64 12.69 17.95
C LYS A 122 -2.81 12.97 18.91
N ALA A 123 -4.05 12.93 18.43
CA ALA A 123 -5.23 13.11 19.27
C ALA A 123 -5.37 11.98 20.31
N LYS A 124 -5.07 10.73 19.96
CA LYS A 124 -5.02 9.61 20.91
C LYS A 124 -3.98 9.84 22.00
N ALA A 125 -2.77 10.25 21.63
CA ALA A 125 -1.71 10.56 22.59
C ALA A 125 -2.13 11.68 23.55
N VAL A 126 -2.72 12.76 23.02
CA VAL A 126 -3.24 13.87 23.85
C VAL A 126 -4.38 13.40 24.75
N GLU A 127 -5.30 12.56 24.27
CA GLU A 127 -6.39 12.03 25.10
C GLU A 127 -5.87 11.09 26.20
N GLN A 128 -4.82 10.30 25.94
CA GLN A 128 -4.15 9.51 26.98
C GLN A 128 -3.57 10.41 28.07
N GLU A 129 -2.86 11.47 27.69
CA GLU A 129 -2.31 12.46 28.63
C GLU A 129 -3.43 13.14 29.44
N LEU A 130 -4.49 13.59 28.77
CA LEU A 130 -5.66 14.20 29.43
C LEU A 130 -6.37 13.21 30.34
N SER A 131 -6.46 11.93 29.97
CA SER A 131 -7.05 10.88 30.81
C SER A 131 -6.28 10.74 32.13
N ILE A 132 -4.95 10.79 32.10
CA ILE A 132 -4.11 10.79 33.31
C ILE A 132 -4.39 12.04 34.16
N LEU A 133 -4.33 13.22 33.55
CA LEU A 133 -4.48 14.49 34.24
C LEU A 133 -5.88 14.68 34.84
N THR A 134 -6.90 14.16 34.17
CA THR A 134 -8.30 14.27 34.58
C THR A 134 -8.80 13.03 35.33
N GLN A 135 -7.91 12.11 35.72
CA GLN A 135 -8.27 10.86 36.42
C GLN A 135 -9.37 10.06 35.71
N GLY A 136 -9.33 10.03 34.38
CA GLY A 136 -10.26 9.29 33.53
C GLY A 136 -11.57 10.02 33.21
N HIS A 137 -11.76 11.27 33.66
CA HIS A 137 -12.99 12.03 33.36
C HIS A 137 -13.05 12.57 31.93
N PHE A 138 -11.94 12.64 31.21
CA PHE A 138 -11.89 13.02 29.79
C PHE A 138 -11.83 11.79 28.88
N SER A 139 -12.76 11.73 27.91
CA SER A 139 -12.91 10.62 26.96
C SER A 139 -13.60 11.07 25.67
N ALA A 140 -12.95 11.88 24.84
CA ALA A 140 -13.58 12.43 23.63
C ALA A 140 -13.61 11.39 22.49
N LEU A 141 -12.50 10.71 22.21
CA LEU A 141 -12.36 9.70 21.17
C LEU A 141 -13.00 8.37 21.58
N GLN A 142 -12.86 7.99 22.85
CA GLN A 142 -13.49 6.77 23.37
C GLN A 142 -15.02 6.79 23.25
N LYS A 143 -15.67 7.97 23.36
CA LYS A 143 -17.12 8.15 23.12
C LYS A 143 -17.55 7.74 21.71
N TYR A 144 -16.65 7.80 20.74
CA TYR A 144 -16.89 7.35 19.36
C TYR A 144 -16.41 5.91 19.12
N GLY A 145 -16.08 5.17 20.18
CA GLY A 145 -15.60 3.78 20.08
C GLY A 145 -14.13 3.65 19.64
N ILE A 146 -13.37 4.75 19.64
CA ILE A 146 -11.96 4.71 19.25
C ILE A 146 -11.11 4.27 20.45
N ASN A 147 -10.38 3.16 20.27
CA ASN A 147 -9.42 2.70 21.25
C ASN A 147 -8.15 3.56 21.19
N ILE A 148 -7.92 4.35 22.23
CA ILE A 148 -6.74 5.22 22.34
C ILE A 148 -5.43 4.44 22.54
N HIS A 149 -5.48 3.18 22.96
CA HIS A 149 -4.28 2.35 23.20
C HIS A 149 -3.86 1.50 21.99
N GLN A 150 -4.64 1.52 20.90
CA GLN A 150 -4.32 0.79 19.68
C GLN A 150 -3.90 1.77 18.57
N PRO A 151 -2.83 1.49 17.83
CA PRO A 151 -2.51 2.26 16.63
C PRO A 151 -3.63 2.09 15.58
N ALA A 152 -3.86 3.11 14.77
CA ALA A 152 -4.75 3.02 13.62
C ALA A 152 -4.31 1.85 12.73
N GLN A 153 -5.21 0.90 12.49
CA GLN A 153 -4.94 -0.20 11.56
C GLN A 153 -5.38 0.19 10.16
N ASP A 154 -4.43 0.21 9.23
CA ASP A 154 -4.73 0.19 7.80
C ASP A 154 -5.29 -1.18 7.44
N LYS A 155 -6.61 -1.27 7.32
CA LYS A 155 -7.25 -2.44 6.71
C LYS A 155 -7.17 -2.28 5.19
N GLU A 156 -6.08 -2.78 4.61
CA GLU A 156 -5.90 -2.89 3.16
C GLU A 156 -6.98 -3.78 2.50
N ASN A 157 -7.50 -3.29 1.37
CA ASN A 157 -8.33 -3.86 0.30
C ASN A 157 -8.41 -5.41 0.16
N SER A 158 -8.97 -6.13 1.14
CA SER A 158 -9.15 -7.60 1.03
C SER A 158 -10.12 -7.99 -0.08
N THR A 159 -11.08 -7.12 -0.42
CA THR A 159 -12.24 -7.44 -1.25
C THR A 159 -11.93 -7.69 -2.73
N GLU A 160 -10.91 -7.03 -3.30
CA GLU A 160 -10.60 -7.20 -4.73
C GLU A 160 -9.86 -8.52 -5.00
N SER A 161 -8.96 -8.91 -4.08
CA SER A 161 -8.20 -10.17 -4.21
C SER A 161 -9.07 -11.41 -4.00
N GLU A 162 -10.21 -11.27 -3.33
CA GLU A 162 -11.20 -12.34 -3.11
C GLU A 162 -11.80 -12.87 -4.43
N ILE A 163 -11.78 -12.07 -5.51
CA ILE A 163 -12.24 -12.47 -6.85
C ILE A 163 -11.46 -13.69 -7.37
N LEU A 164 -10.18 -13.84 -7.00
CA LEU A 164 -9.36 -14.99 -7.40
C LEU A 164 -9.99 -16.30 -6.91
N PHE A 165 -10.42 -16.35 -5.65
CA PHE A 165 -11.01 -17.55 -5.05
C PHE A 165 -12.41 -17.83 -5.60
N VAL A 166 -13.22 -16.79 -5.78
CA VAL A 166 -14.57 -16.92 -6.37
C VAL A 166 -14.48 -17.51 -7.78
N THR A 167 -13.55 -17.02 -8.59
CA THR A 167 -13.36 -17.51 -9.96
C THR A 167 -12.80 -18.92 -9.96
N ALA A 168 -11.76 -19.21 -9.17
CA ALA A 168 -11.17 -20.54 -9.09
C ALA A 168 -12.21 -21.60 -8.70
N LEU A 169 -13.08 -21.27 -7.74
CA LEU A 169 -14.17 -22.15 -7.32
C LEU A 169 -15.22 -22.39 -8.41
N LYS A 170 -15.66 -21.34 -9.11
CA LYS A 170 -16.62 -21.47 -10.23
C LYS A 170 -16.06 -22.38 -11.32
N THR A 171 -14.77 -22.26 -11.61
CA THR A 171 -14.09 -23.03 -12.66
C THR A 171 -13.84 -24.47 -12.24
N ALA A 172 -13.46 -24.70 -10.97
CA ALA A 172 -13.27 -26.05 -10.41
C ALA A 172 -14.58 -26.84 -10.27
N ARG A 173 -15.74 -26.18 -10.41
CA ARG A 173 -17.12 -26.72 -10.31
C ARG A 173 -17.54 -27.20 -8.91
N THR A 174 -16.63 -27.75 -8.11
CA THR A 174 -16.89 -28.20 -6.73
C THR A 174 -15.82 -27.71 -5.75
N GLY A 175 -16.19 -27.55 -4.48
CA GLY A 175 -15.27 -27.18 -3.41
C GLY A 175 -14.22 -28.27 -3.11
N ASP A 176 -14.57 -29.55 -3.30
CA ASP A 176 -13.64 -30.68 -3.18
C ASP A 176 -12.52 -30.58 -4.20
N ARG A 177 -12.87 -30.38 -5.48
CA ARG A 177 -11.88 -30.27 -6.54
C ARG A 177 -10.96 -29.06 -6.33
N LEU A 178 -11.52 -27.95 -5.87
CA LEU A 178 -10.72 -26.78 -5.53
C LEU A 178 -9.75 -27.05 -4.37
N ALA A 179 -10.21 -27.72 -3.32
CA ALA A 179 -9.37 -28.05 -2.17
C ALA A 179 -8.23 -29.00 -2.54
N GLU A 180 -8.50 -29.98 -3.41
CA GLU A 180 -7.47 -30.86 -3.99
C GLU A 180 -6.40 -30.05 -4.72
N LEU A 181 -6.78 -29.22 -5.69
CA LEU A 181 -5.85 -28.40 -6.48
C LEU A 181 -5.03 -27.45 -5.59
N PHE A 182 -5.68 -26.80 -4.62
CA PHE A 182 -4.99 -25.94 -3.65
C PHE A 182 -3.96 -26.71 -2.84
N ASN A 183 -4.33 -27.88 -2.29
CA ASN A 183 -3.41 -28.70 -1.51
C ASN A 183 -2.26 -29.24 -2.37
N GLU A 184 -2.54 -29.63 -3.61
CA GLU A 184 -1.56 -30.13 -4.56
C GLU A 184 -0.51 -29.06 -4.86
N ILE A 185 -0.92 -27.88 -5.32
CA ILE A 185 0.00 -26.78 -5.62
C ILE A 185 0.74 -26.31 -4.36
N ALA A 186 0.03 -26.14 -3.25
CA ALA A 186 0.65 -25.69 -2.00
C ALA A 186 1.73 -26.65 -1.52
N SER A 187 1.50 -27.96 -1.62
CA SER A 187 2.45 -28.98 -1.18
C SER A 187 3.59 -29.20 -2.17
N GLN A 188 3.28 -29.42 -3.44
CA GLN A 188 4.27 -29.78 -4.46
C GLN A 188 5.17 -28.59 -4.85
N LYS A 189 4.59 -27.40 -5.05
CA LYS A 189 5.34 -26.23 -5.53
C LYS A 189 6.00 -25.44 -4.40
N TYR A 190 5.35 -25.39 -3.23
CA TYR A 190 5.75 -24.49 -2.14
C TYR A 190 6.08 -25.18 -0.82
N GLY A 191 6.03 -26.52 -0.76
CA GLY A 191 6.33 -27.28 0.45
C GLY A 191 5.41 -26.96 1.63
N LYS A 192 4.21 -26.43 1.39
CA LYS A 192 3.22 -26.10 2.43
C LYS A 192 2.39 -27.35 2.75
N SER A 193 2.10 -27.56 4.03
CA SER A 193 1.29 -28.70 4.44
C SER A 193 -0.13 -28.61 3.84
N PRO A 194 -0.67 -29.71 3.29
CA PRO A 194 -2.03 -29.75 2.77
C PRO A 194 -3.02 -29.65 3.94
N LYS A 195 -3.72 -28.51 4.03
CA LYS A 195 -4.68 -28.22 5.10
C LYS A 195 -6.02 -27.71 4.58
N PHE A 196 -6.16 -27.52 3.26
CA PHE A 196 -7.36 -26.97 2.67
C PHE A 196 -8.47 -28.04 2.64
N LYS A 197 -9.66 -27.63 3.06
CA LYS A 197 -10.89 -28.41 3.01
C LYS A 197 -11.94 -27.59 2.26
N PRO A 198 -12.95 -28.23 1.63
CA PRO A 198 -13.97 -27.53 0.83
C PRO A 198 -14.61 -26.36 1.57
N HIS A 199 -14.99 -26.56 2.83
CA HIS A 199 -15.65 -25.55 3.65
C HIS A 199 -14.80 -24.30 3.93
N HIS A 200 -13.48 -24.36 3.73
CA HIS A 200 -12.63 -23.16 3.81
C HIS A 200 -12.94 -22.16 2.68
N PHE A 201 -13.52 -22.61 1.58
CA PHE A 201 -13.87 -21.78 0.43
C PHE A 201 -15.33 -21.29 0.45
N ASP A 202 -16.20 -21.91 1.26
CA ASP A 202 -17.61 -21.53 1.40
C ASP A 202 -17.79 -20.07 1.82
N PHE A 203 -16.81 -19.50 2.52
CA PHE A 203 -16.79 -18.10 2.87
C PHE A 203 -16.84 -17.19 1.62
N PHE A 204 -16.06 -17.48 0.57
CA PHE A 204 -16.06 -16.66 -0.65
C PHE A 204 -17.37 -16.73 -1.44
N ILE A 205 -18.17 -17.79 -1.23
CA ILE A 205 -19.50 -17.96 -1.83
C ILE A 205 -20.56 -17.23 -1.02
N ASN A 206 -20.51 -17.38 0.31
CA ASN A 206 -21.61 -17.07 1.22
C ASN A 206 -21.41 -15.76 2.01
N ALA A 207 -20.29 -15.07 1.86
CA ALA A 207 -19.99 -13.81 2.56
C ALA A 207 -20.76 -12.57 2.04
N LYS A 208 -21.96 -12.74 1.47
CA LYS A 208 -22.86 -11.61 1.24
C LYS A 208 -23.39 -11.12 2.60
N GLY A 209 -22.67 -10.18 3.21
CA GLY A 209 -23.16 -9.40 4.36
C GLY A 209 -22.62 -9.74 5.74
N LYS A 210 -21.56 -10.56 5.87
CA LYS A 210 -20.83 -10.68 7.15
C LYS A 210 -19.72 -9.61 7.20
N SER A 211 -19.69 -8.84 8.29
CA SER A 211 -18.95 -7.58 8.44
C SER A 211 -17.43 -7.72 8.54
N THR A 212 -16.88 -8.93 8.58
CA THR A 212 -15.42 -9.14 8.54
C THR A 212 -15.10 -10.50 7.92
N PRO A 213 -14.40 -10.53 6.78
CA PRO A 213 -13.83 -11.78 6.29
C PRO A 213 -12.81 -12.35 7.28
N PRO A 214 -12.74 -13.68 7.46
CA PRO A 214 -11.66 -14.29 8.20
C PRO A 214 -10.34 -13.93 7.52
N SER A 215 -9.37 -13.48 8.32
CA SER A 215 -8.04 -13.13 7.83
C SER A 215 -7.33 -14.39 7.33
N PHE A 216 -7.20 -14.53 6.01
CA PHE A 216 -6.40 -15.59 5.41
C PHE A 216 -4.92 -15.19 5.36
N PRO A 217 -3.98 -16.14 5.53
CA PRO A 217 -2.58 -15.88 5.29
C PRO A 217 -2.36 -15.34 3.87
N LYS A 218 -1.65 -14.22 3.72
CA LYS A 218 -1.47 -13.53 2.42
C LYS A 218 -0.88 -14.44 1.32
N TRP A 219 -0.14 -15.49 1.67
CA TRP A 219 0.42 -16.44 0.70
C TRP A 219 -0.66 -17.32 0.01
N TYR A 220 -1.88 -17.36 0.53
CA TYR A 220 -2.98 -18.12 -0.10
C TYR A 220 -3.35 -17.53 -1.46
N TYR A 221 -3.22 -16.21 -1.65
CA TYR A 221 -3.45 -15.57 -2.94
C TYR A 221 -2.43 -16.04 -4.00
N THR A 222 -1.19 -16.34 -3.60
CA THR A 222 -0.17 -16.93 -4.50
C THR A 222 -0.61 -18.28 -5.04
N VAL A 223 -1.16 -19.13 -4.17
CA VAL A 223 -1.69 -20.45 -4.57
C VAL A 223 -2.94 -20.29 -5.45
N ALA A 224 -3.82 -19.35 -5.12
CA ALA A 224 -5.00 -19.06 -5.93
C ALA A 224 -4.65 -18.65 -7.37
N ILE A 225 -3.60 -17.84 -7.55
CA ILE A 225 -3.05 -17.45 -8.85
C ILE A 225 -2.62 -18.69 -9.64
N ASP A 226 -1.85 -19.59 -9.03
CA ASP A 226 -1.40 -20.81 -9.71
C ASP A 226 -2.54 -21.77 -10.03
N VAL A 227 -3.52 -21.92 -9.14
CA VAL A 227 -4.72 -22.73 -9.42
C VAL A 227 -5.46 -22.19 -10.65
N LEU A 228 -5.60 -20.87 -10.78
CA LEU A 228 -6.22 -20.27 -11.95
C LEU A 228 -5.43 -20.54 -13.23
N LEU A 229 -4.09 -20.43 -13.17
CA LEU A 229 -3.21 -20.76 -14.29
C LEU A 229 -3.35 -22.22 -14.72
N GLU A 230 -3.36 -23.17 -13.77
CA GLU A 230 -3.61 -24.61 -14.04
C GLU A 230 -4.99 -24.86 -14.66
N LEU A 231 -5.99 -24.05 -14.28
CA LEU A 231 -7.33 -24.08 -14.86
C LEU A 231 -7.45 -23.33 -16.19
N GLY A 232 -6.34 -22.83 -16.75
CA GLY A 232 -6.31 -22.11 -18.02
C GLY A 232 -6.89 -20.69 -17.97
N ILE A 233 -7.01 -20.10 -16.78
CA ILE A 233 -7.51 -18.74 -16.57
C ILE A 233 -6.33 -17.81 -16.30
N ALA A 234 -6.18 -16.80 -17.16
CA ALA A 234 -5.22 -15.71 -17.01
C ALA A 234 -5.60 -14.80 -15.82
N PRO A 235 -4.88 -14.85 -14.68
CA PRO A 235 -5.24 -14.08 -13.48
C PRO A 235 -5.24 -12.57 -13.72
N GLU A 236 -4.44 -12.06 -14.67
CA GLU A 236 -4.35 -10.66 -15.09
C GLU A 236 -5.62 -10.12 -15.75
N THR A 237 -6.56 -11.00 -16.06
CA THR A 237 -7.90 -10.61 -16.52
C THR A 237 -8.89 -10.40 -15.37
N LEU A 238 -8.55 -10.82 -14.15
CA LEU A 238 -9.45 -10.82 -12.98
C LEU A 238 -9.14 -9.71 -11.99
N ILE A 239 -7.86 -9.44 -11.75
CA ILE A 239 -7.39 -8.41 -10.81
C ILE A 239 -6.23 -7.62 -11.44
N PRO A 240 -5.92 -6.41 -10.93
CA PRO A 240 -4.85 -5.59 -11.48
C PRO A 240 -3.48 -6.31 -11.50
N PRO A 241 -2.67 -6.16 -12.57
CA PRO A 241 -1.34 -6.75 -12.70
C PRO A 241 -0.41 -6.50 -11.51
N GLU A 242 -0.51 -5.33 -10.89
CA GLU A 242 0.27 -4.94 -9.72
C GLU A 242 -0.06 -5.82 -8.51
N LEU A 243 -1.34 -6.12 -8.31
CA LEU A 243 -1.82 -6.93 -7.22
C LEU A 243 -1.43 -8.41 -7.41
N ILE A 244 -1.45 -8.89 -8.66
CA ILE A 244 -0.90 -10.21 -9.02
C ILE A 244 0.57 -10.28 -8.67
N THR A 245 1.34 -9.27 -9.07
CA THR A 245 2.78 -9.21 -8.80
C THR A 245 3.06 -9.27 -7.29
N ILE A 246 2.35 -8.47 -6.50
CA ILE A 246 2.50 -8.43 -5.03
C ILE A 246 2.17 -9.79 -4.40
N HIS A 247 1.08 -10.43 -4.81
CA HIS A 247 0.68 -11.73 -4.28
C HIS A 247 1.63 -12.85 -4.73
N TRP A 248 2.00 -12.87 -6.00
CA TRP A 248 2.85 -13.90 -6.58
C TRP A 248 4.25 -13.92 -5.96
N LEU A 249 4.83 -12.74 -5.70
CA LEU A 249 6.16 -12.58 -5.10
C LEU A 249 6.27 -13.16 -3.68
N ARG A 250 5.16 -13.38 -2.97
CA ARG A 250 5.18 -13.90 -1.59
C ARG A 250 5.86 -15.27 -1.47
N LEU A 251 5.74 -16.13 -2.47
CA LEU A 251 6.34 -17.47 -2.48
C LEU A 251 7.29 -17.70 -3.67
N ASN A 252 7.30 -16.85 -4.70
CA ASN A 252 8.09 -17.07 -5.91
C ASN A 252 9.33 -16.16 -6.03
N LYS A 253 9.55 -15.24 -5.08
CA LYS A 253 10.74 -14.38 -5.09
C LYS A 253 12.01 -15.22 -4.98
N GLN A 254 12.86 -15.15 -6.00
CA GLN A 254 14.18 -15.77 -6.04
C GLN A 254 15.20 -14.93 -5.28
N ALA A 255 16.42 -15.43 -5.14
CA ALA A 255 17.52 -14.70 -4.50
C ALA A 255 17.99 -13.46 -5.28
N ASP A 256 17.68 -13.39 -6.58
CA ASP A 256 18.17 -12.37 -7.50
C ASP A 256 17.02 -11.71 -8.27
N ILE A 257 17.14 -10.41 -8.56
CA ILE A 257 16.11 -9.62 -9.24
C ILE A 257 15.87 -10.15 -10.66
N LEU A 258 16.94 -10.42 -11.42
CA LEU A 258 16.84 -10.88 -12.80
C LEU A 258 16.23 -12.27 -12.88
N LYS A 259 16.59 -13.17 -11.96
CA LYS A 259 15.96 -14.50 -11.85
C LYS A 259 14.47 -14.41 -11.51
N THR A 260 14.09 -13.53 -10.58
CA THR A 260 12.69 -13.32 -10.25
C THR A 260 11.91 -12.74 -11.44
N ALA A 261 12.47 -11.76 -12.15
CA ALA A 261 11.85 -11.15 -13.31
C ALA A 261 11.69 -12.14 -14.47
N ALA A 262 12.74 -12.93 -14.78
CA ALA A 262 12.67 -13.95 -15.82
C ALA A 262 11.63 -15.04 -15.50
N LEU A 263 11.54 -15.46 -14.23
CA LEU A 263 10.51 -16.39 -13.79
C LEU A 263 9.12 -15.76 -13.93
N PHE A 264 8.94 -14.50 -13.50
CA PHE A 264 7.68 -13.77 -13.65
C PHE A 264 7.24 -13.68 -15.12
N ASP A 265 8.15 -13.32 -16.02
CA ASP A 265 7.87 -13.19 -17.47
C ASP A 265 7.57 -14.52 -18.15
N SER A 266 8.02 -15.64 -17.58
CA SER A 266 7.68 -16.98 -18.05
C SER A 266 6.28 -17.41 -17.61
N VAL A 267 5.86 -17.01 -16.41
CA VAL A 267 4.55 -17.34 -15.83
C VAL A 267 3.46 -16.39 -16.37
N PHE A 268 3.79 -15.12 -16.58
CA PHE A 268 2.87 -14.09 -17.09
C PHE A 268 3.41 -13.43 -18.37
N PRO A 269 3.44 -14.12 -19.52
CA PRO A 269 3.98 -13.56 -20.76
C PRO A 269 3.31 -12.25 -21.20
N ALA A 270 2.01 -12.08 -20.93
CA ALA A 270 1.26 -10.87 -21.22
C ALA A 270 1.74 -9.65 -20.40
N LEU A 271 2.39 -9.87 -19.26
CA LEU A 271 2.88 -8.82 -18.36
C LEU A 271 4.37 -8.52 -18.55
N ARG A 272 5.07 -9.19 -19.48
CA ARG A 272 6.52 -9.03 -19.69
C ARG A 272 6.96 -7.59 -19.90
N HIS A 273 6.17 -6.80 -20.61
CA HIS A 273 6.49 -5.39 -20.90
C HIS A 273 5.84 -4.40 -19.92
N ASN A 274 5.20 -4.91 -18.85
CA ASN A 274 4.59 -4.07 -17.84
C ASN A 274 5.67 -3.54 -16.87
N THR A 275 6.12 -2.32 -17.14
CA THR A 275 7.17 -1.65 -16.35
C THR A 275 6.81 -1.52 -14.87
N ARG A 276 5.52 -1.38 -14.53
CA ARG A 276 5.06 -1.26 -13.14
C ARG A 276 5.22 -2.58 -12.37
N CYS A 277 4.95 -3.72 -13.02
CA CYS A 277 5.19 -5.03 -12.42
C CYS A 277 6.69 -5.24 -12.15
N HIS A 278 7.56 -4.91 -13.10
CA HIS A 278 9.02 -5.00 -12.92
C HIS A 278 9.57 -4.07 -11.84
N ARG A 279 9.00 -2.86 -11.70
CA ARG A 279 9.31 -1.95 -10.58
C ARG A 279 8.91 -2.56 -9.23
N LEU A 280 7.76 -3.22 -9.15
CA LEU A 280 7.34 -3.92 -7.92
C LEU A 280 8.28 -5.07 -7.56
N ILE A 281 8.73 -5.87 -8.53
CA ILE A 281 9.74 -6.93 -8.31
C ILE A 281 11.02 -6.32 -7.73
N THR A 282 11.53 -5.27 -8.36
CA THR A 282 12.72 -4.55 -7.89
C THR A 282 12.53 -4.04 -6.46
N ARG A 283 11.38 -3.40 -6.19
CA ARG A 283 11.04 -2.86 -4.88
C ARG A 283 10.98 -3.93 -3.79
N GLU A 284 10.38 -5.09 -4.04
CA GLU A 284 10.31 -6.15 -3.02
C GLU A 284 11.69 -6.71 -2.66
N HIS A 285 12.63 -6.73 -3.60
CA HIS A 285 14.03 -7.05 -3.32
C HIS A 285 14.72 -5.96 -2.50
N MET A 286 14.54 -4.68 -2.88
CA MET A 286 15.04 -3.55 -2.08
C MET A 286 14.49 -3.54 -0.64
N ASN A 287 13.20 -3.82 -0.46
CA ASN A 287 12.58 -3.93 0.86
C ASN A 287 13.20 -5.07 1.68
N SER A 288 13.53 -6.18 1.04
CA SER A 288 14.20 -7.31 1.71
C SER A 288 15.59 -6.90 2.21
N ASP A 289 16.31 -6.10 1.42
CA ASP A 289 17.63 -5.57 1.81
C ASP A 289 17.52 -4.61 2.98
N ILE A 290 16.52 -3.70 2.95
CA ILE A 290 16.22 -2.79 4.06
C ILE A 290 15.82 -3.56 5.33
N GLU A 291 14.98 -4.59 5.22
CA GLU A 291 14.59 -5.43 6.35
C GLU A 291 15.78 -6.20 6.94
N ARG A 292 16.71 -6.66 6.09
CA ARG A 292 17.97 -7.30 6.51
C ARG A 292 18.86 -6.31 7.26
N MET A 293 19.00 -5.07 6.79
CA MET A 293 19.69 -4.00 7.55
C MET A 293 19.05 -3.80 8.92
N ALA A 294 17.71 -3.79 8.97
CA ALA A 294 16.95 -3.60 10.21
C ALA A 294 16.99 -4.82 11.16
N LYS A 295 17.56 -5.97 10.77
CA LYS A 295 17.47 -7.26 11.48
C LYS A 295 16.02 -7.65 11.83
N GLY A 296 15.09 -7.40 10.91
CA GLY A 296 13.67 -7.73 11.10
C GLY A 296 12.92 -6.89 12.14
N LYS A 297 13.50 -5.79 12.66
CA LYS A 297 12.74 -4.82 13.46
C LYS A 297 11.81 -4.03 12.52
N LYS A 298 10.51 -4.08 12.79
CA LYS A 298 9.48 -3.37 12.03
C LYS A 298 9.62 -1.84 12.19
N TYR A 299 9.52 -1.12 11.06
CA TYR A 299 9.44 0.34 10.95
C TYR A 299 10.71 1.14 11.28
N LEU A 300 11.80 0.86 10.57
CA LEU A 300 12.88 1.83 10.40
C LEU A 300 12.72 2.46 9.01
N SER A 301 12.84 3.78 8.91
CA SER A 301 13.04 4.41 7.61
C SER A 301 14.32 3.84 6.97
N PRO A 302 14.48 3.87 5.63
CA PRO A 302 15.69 3.38 4.98
C PRO A 302 16.99 3.96 5.59
N ALA A 303 16.96 5.24 5.98
CA ALA A 303 18.07 5.89 6.69
C ALA A 303 18.37 5.23 8.05
N LYS A 304 17.35 5.03 8.89
CA LYS A 304 17.54 4.41 10.22
C LYS A 304 17.96 2.95 10.14
N ALA A 305 17.48 2.22 9.12
CA ALA A 305 17.91 0.85 8.86
C ALA A 305 19.40 0.81 8.51
N PHE A 306 19.84 1.75 7.64
CA PHE A 306 21.24 1.92 7.28
C PHE A 306 22.12 2.30 8.49
N GLU A 307 21.72 3.29 9.29
CA GLU A 307 22.45 3.71 10.50
C GLU A 307 22.71 2.53 11.43
N LYS A 308 21.67 1.73 11.70
CA LYS A 308 21.80 0.52 12.52
C LYS A 308 22.77 -0.51 11.90
N TRP A 309 22.68 -0.75 10.59
CA TRP A 309 23.62 -1.64 9.92
C TRP A 309 25.05 -1.12 10.02
N LEU A 310 25.25 0.20 9.87
CA LEU A 310 26.56 0.84 9.94
C LEU A 310 27.18 0.68 11.34
N GLU A 311 26.41 0.95 12.40
CA GLU A 311 26.81 0.75 13.81
C GLU A 311 27.27 -0.70 14.09
N GLU A 312 26.56 -1.67 13.52
CA GLU A 312 26.79 -3.10 13.77
C GLU A 312 27.86 -3.72 12.85
N SER A 313 28.24 -3.02 11.78
CA SER A 313 29.27 -3.45 10.85
C SER A 313 30.64 -3.29 11.51
N ILE A 314 31.01 -4.28 12.34
CA ILE A 314 32.24 -4.38 13.15
C ILE A 314 33.53 -4.15 12.33
N ALA A 315 33.49 -4.25 11.00
CA ALA A 315 34.61 -3.94 10.11
C ALA A 315 34.98 -2.43 10.03
N LEU A 316 34.21 -1.54 10.66
CA LEU A 316 34.44 -0.09 10.65
C LEU A 316 35.14 0.43 11.91
N LYS A 317 35.57 -0.44 12.83
CA LYS A 317 36.21 -0.06 14.10
C LYS A 317 37.60 0.61 13.98
N SER A 318 38.10 0.79 12.75
CA SER A 318 39.35 1.50 12.47
C SER A 318 39.19 2.33 11.18
N SER A 319 38.77 3.59 11.31
CA SER A 319 38.61 4.62 10.25
C SER A 319 38.61 4.09 8.81
N PRO A 320 37.53 3.42 8.40
CA PRO A 320 37.47 2.66 7.16
C PRO A 320 37.44 3.59 5.94
N ARG A 321 38.19 3.25 4.89
CA ARG A 321 38.14 3.98 3.61
C ARG A 321 36.74 3.84 2.99
N LEU A 322 36.23 4.93 2.43
CA LEU A 322 34.92 5.02 1.77
C LEU A 322 34.66 3.83 0.81
N GLU A 323 35.65 3.50 -0.02
CA GLU A 323 35.58 2.39 -0.99
C GLU A 323 35.33 1.03 -0.32
N THR A 324 35.91 0.78 0.85
CA THR A 324 35.73 -0.47 1.61
C THR A 324 34.31 -0.58 2.16
N VAL A 325 33.76 0.54 2.63
CA VAL A 325 32.38 0.60 3.16
C VAL A 325 31.38 0.37 2.02
N ILE A 326 31.57 1.03 0.88
CA ILE A 326 30.73 0.87 -0.32
C ILE A 326 30.78 -0.58 -0.82
N SER A 327 31.98 -1.17 -0.95
CA SER A 327 32.13 -2.56 -1.39
C SER A 327 31.42 -3.54 -0.44
N THR A 328 31.56 -3.33 0.87
CA THR A 328 30.90 -4.16 1.89
C THR A 328 29.37 -4.00 1.84
N PHE A 329 28.88 -2.77 1.66
CA PHE A 329 27.45 -2.48 1.52
C PHE A 329 26.87 -3.15 0.28
N ASN A 330 27.47 -2.94 -0.89
CA ASN A 330 27.00 -3.51 -2.16
C ASN A 330 26.97 -5.04 -2.13
N ARG A 331 27.95 -5.68 -1.46
CA ARG A 331 27.97 -7.14 -1.29
C ARG A 331 26.88 -7.64 -0.35
N ALA A 332 26.57 -6.91 0.71
CA ALA A 332 25.53 -7.27 1.66
C ALA A 332 24.11 -7.05 1.09
N PHE A 333 23.94 -5.97 0.32
CA PHE A 333 22.65 -5.47 -0.17
C PHE A 333 22.67 -5.28 -1.69
N PRO A 334 22.71 -6.38 -2.46
CA PRO A 334 22.86 -6.33 -3.91
C PRO A 334 21.70 -5.60 -4.61
N ALA A 335 20.48 -5.59 -4.04
CA ALA A 335 19.36 -4.86 -4.62
C ALA A 335 19.48 -3.33 -4.44
N LEU A 336 20.37 -2.90 -3.55
CA LEU A 336 20.64 -1.50 -3.23
C LEU A 336 22.06 -1.09 -3.63
N ALA A 337 22.78 -1.95 -4.36
CA ALA A 337 24.13 -1.67 -4.80
C ALA A 337 24.17 -0.37 -5.61
N ASP A 338 25.14 0.50 -5.28
CA ASP A 338 25.36 1.80 -5.92
C ASP A 338 24.14 2.76 -5.87
N ASN A 339 23.16 2.48 -5.01
CA ASN A 339 21.99 3.33 -4.89
C ASN A 339 22.39 4.73 -4.38
N PRO A 340 22.08 5.82 -5.13
CA PRO A 340 22.56 7.17 -4.82
C PRO A 340 22.18 7.67 -3.42
N PHE A 341 21.03 7.24 -2.89
CA PHE A 341 20.61 7.62 -1.54
C PHE A 341 21.56 7.03 -0.49
N PHE A 342 21.85 5.73 -0.58
CA PHE A 342 22.75 5.06 0.37
C PHE A 342 24.20 5.48 0.17
N MET A 343 24.66 5.72 -1.07
CA MET A 343 26.01 6.24 -1.32
C MET A 343 26.23 7.61 -0.66
N LYS A 344 25.24 8.51 -0.73
CA LYS A 344 25.28 9.80 -0.03
C LYS A 344 25.26 9.66 1.48
N LEU A 345 24.50 8.70 2.02
CA LEU A 345 24.47 8.42 3.45
C LEU A 345 25.80 7.88 3.96
N ILE A 346 26.44 6.97 3.22
CA ILE A 346 27.77 6.43 3.55
C ILE A 346 28.78 7.58 3.61
N ALA A 347 28.85 8.41 2.56
CA ALA A 347 29.79 9.54 2.51
C ALA A 347 29.56 10.52 3.68
N SER A 348 28.32 10.92 3.93
CA SER A 348 27.96 11.87 4.99
C SER A 348 28.32 11.37 6.40
N ASN A 349 28.23 10.07 6.67
CA ASN A 349 28.54 9.53 8.01
C ASN A 349 30.04 9.44 8.25
N LEU A 350 30.84 9.05 7.24
CA LEU A 350 32.29 8.99 7.36
C LEU A 350 32.93 10.39 7.51
N GLU A 351 32.36 11.41 6.88
CA GLU A 351 32.81 12.80 7.08
C GLU A 351 32.57 13.29 8.52
N LYS A 352 31.45 12.90 9.15
CA LYS A 352 31.14 13.28 10.53
C LYS A 352 32.16 12.72 11.53
N ASP A 353 32.50 11.43 11.40
CA ASP A 353 33.47 10.76 12.28
C ASP A 353 34.87 11.38 12.19
N SER A 354 35.25 11.89 11.00
CA SER A 354 36.55 12.57 10.82
C SER A 354 36.64 13.93 11.52
N ARG A 355 35.50 14.63 11.71
CA ARG A 355 35.46 15.93 12.38
C ARG A 355 35.47 15.80 13.89
N THR A 356 34.75 14.82 14.44
CA THR A 356 34.74 14.55 15.89
C THR A 356 36.09 14.07 16.42
N GLN A 357 36.85 13.30 15.65
CA GLN A 357 38.21 12.89 16.05
C GLN A 357 39.25 14.03 16.00
N GLY A 358 39.01 15.05 15.17
CA GLY A 358 39.90 16.22 15.05
C GLY A 358 39.68 17.30 16.11
N GLU A 359 38.55 17.28 16.83
CA GLU A 359 38.25 18.23 17.93
C GLU A 359 38.67 17.69 19.31
N GLU A 360 38.95 16.38 19.43
CA GLU A 360 39.47 15.74 20.67
C GLU A 360 41.01 15.56 20.66
N SER A 361 41.69 16.00 19.61
CA SER A 361 43.16 16.01 19.45
C SER A 361 43.72 17.41 19.66
#